data_AF-A0A2N5Z8B6-F1
#
_entry.id   AF-A0A2N5Z8B6-F1
#
_cell.length_a   1.000
_cell.length_b   1.000
_cell.length_c   1.000
_cell.angle_alpha   90.00
_cell.angle_beta   90.00
_cell.angle_gamma   90.00
#
_symmetry.space_group_name_H-M   'P 1'
#
loop_
_entity.id
_entity.type
_entity.pdbx_description
1 polymer ?
#
loop_
_entity_poly.entity_id
_entity_poly.type
_entity_poly.pdbx_seq_one_letter_code
_entity_poly.pdbx_strand_id
1 'polypeptide(L)'
;MCKTKYIFLLFIIWASTGCNQLDISPDQANAFIKFYGSSGSDVGNDIKQFEEGYIILATVTSDIGNKDIVLIHVDNNGNQINNDTLSSIREGNNYASELLLTQDGGFIVLGTVTDTLNNNTDIYIEKFKPDGTSDWEKIIGTDDNEEGRSIKNANSGYIIAGSTDAQDAGNGNSEGTKDIFLVKLDDTGNTEWTENHGGAGEDFANQVIVISTGYLLVGTSNSFNEPGQDRDNIIVVQTNQYGGSPDYITYGAGNNDYGTSLLTAEGGGYLIIGTVENSVGDNSNIRAIRVEDDIHNIIWNEEYEANVALGNKVIKYNHSSTNPKDFNSLLIP
;
A
#
# COMPACT_ATOMS: atom_id res chain seq x y z
N MET A 1 52.46 26.43 57.01
CA MET A 1 52.34 24.97 57.23
C MET A 1 51.68 24.36 55.99
N CYS A 2 52.28 23.29 55.44
CA CYS A 2 51.84 22.47 54.29
C CYS A 2 51.78 23.14 52.91
N LYS A 3 52.14 22.51 51.78
CA LYS A 3 53.07 21.43 51.38
C LYS A 3 52.97 21.41 49.85
N THR A 4 54.08 21.37 49.14
CA THR A 4 54.16 21.23 47.68
C THR A 4 53.57 19.89 47.20
N LYS A 5 52.85 19.87 46.06
CA LYS A 5 52.83 18.72 45.14
C LYS A 5 52.68 19.21 43.69
N TYR A 6 53.60 18.76 42.83
CA TYR A 6 53.55 18.87 41.37
C TYR A 6 52.45 17.96 40.82
N ILE A 7 51.72 18.40 39.78
CA ILE A 7 50.88 17.53 38.95
C ILE A 7 51.14 17.84 37.47
N PHE A 8 51.29 16.74 36.75
CA PHE A 8 51.68 16.53 35.35
C PHE A 8 50.90 17.36 34.32
N LEU A 9 51.61 17.81 33.28
CA LEU A 9 51.02 18.14 31.98
C LEU A 9 50.35 16.88 31.41
N LEU A 10 49.05 16.98 31.12
CA LEU A 10 48.35 16.05 30.22
C LEU A 10 47.96 16.84 28.96
N PHE A 11 48.59 16.49 27.84
CA PHE A 11 48.14 16.87 26.51
C PHE A 11 46.82 16.12 26.23
N ILE A 12 45.70 16.85 26.18
CA ILE A 12 44.44 16.30 25.66
C ILE A 12 44.37 16.67 24.18
N ILE A 13 44.43 15.62 23.37
CA ILE A 13 44.25 15.62 21.92
C ILE A 13 42.81 16.05 21.63
N TRP A 14 42.63 17.24 21.04
CA TRP A 14 41.39 17.60 20.36
C TRP A 14 41.51 17.16 18.90
N ALA A 15 41.21 15.89 18.65
CA ALA A 15 40.84 15.43 17.32
C ALA A 15 39.34 15.72 17.17
N SER A 16 39.00 16.94 16.76
CA SER A 16 37.67 17.21 16.21
C SER A 16 37.63 16.54 14.84
N THR A 17 37.29 15.25 14.79
CA THR A 17 36.64 14.68 13.61
C THR A 17 35.30 15.39 13.52
N GLY A 18 35.28 16.48 12.76
CA GLY A 18 34.04 17.08 12.32
C GLY A 18 33.24 15.97 11.66
N CYS A 19 32.13 15.61 12.28
CA CYS A 19 31.07 14.94 11.57
C CYS A 19 30.71 15.91 10.45
N ASN A 20 30.92 15.54 9.18
CA ASN A 20 30.36 16.32 8.08
C ASN A 20 28.87 16.35 8.35
N GLN A 21 28.38 17.50 8.81
CA GLN A 21 26.97 17.78 8.85
C GLN A 21 26.50 17.57 7.41
N LEU A 22 25.74 16.50 7.17
CA LEU A 22 25.07 16.29 5.90
C LEU A 22 24.39 17.62 5.57
N ASP A 23 24.70 18.21 4.42
CA ASP A 23 24.08 19.45 3.97
C ASP A 23 22.59 19.14 3.76
N ILE A 24 21.81 19.36 4.82
CA ILE A 24 20.37 19.19 4.84
C ILE A 24 19.82 20.21 3.83
N SER A 25 19.13 19.73 2.80
CA SER A 25 18.49 20.63 1.82
C SER A 25 17.51 21.57 2.54
N PRO A 26 17.25 22.79 2.03
CA PRO A 26 16.26 23.68 2.61
C PRO A 26 14.87 23.04 2.82
N ASP A 27 14.51 22.07 1.97
CA ASP A 27 13.26 21.31 2.07
C ASP A 27 13.25 20.36 3.29
N GLN A 28 14.38 19.74 3.62
CA GLN A 28 14.52 18.94 4.83
C GLN A 28 14.54 19.79 6.11
N ALA A 29 14.84 21.09 6.03
CA ALA A 29 14.75 21.99 7.18
C ALA A 29 13.29 22.23 7.63
N ASN A 30 12.32 21.96 6.76
CA ASN A 30 10.88 22.02 7.04
C ASN A 30 10.24 20.62 7.26
N ALA A 31 11.06 19.56 7.33
CA ALA A 31 10.60 18.21 7.59
C ALA A 31 10.85 17.81 9.04
N PHE A 32 10.02 16.93 9.59
CA PHE A 32 10.27 16.28 10.87
C PHE A 32 10.51 14.79 10.66
N ILE A 33 11.30 14.21 11.57
CA ILE A 33 11.44 12.76 11.70
C ILE A 33 10.92 12.42 13.10
N LYS A 34 9.89 11.57 13.13
CA LYS A 34 9.22 11.11 14.35
C LYS A 34 9.04 9.61 14.26
N PHE A 35 9.05 8.96 15.42
CA PHE A 35 8.89 7.52 15.53
C PHE A 35 7.63 7.27 16.35
N TYR A 36 6.78 6.39 15.83
CA TYR A 36 5.52 5.99 16.45
C TYR A 36 5.47 4.46 16.45
N GLY A 37 4.77 3.88 17.44
CA GLY A 37 4.65 2.43 17.60
C GLY A 37 4.91 1.96 19.04
N SER A 38 5.11 0.67 19.17
CA SER A 38 5.40 -0.07 20.39
C SER A 38 6.82 -0.65 20.36
N SER A 39 7.11 -1.60 21.26
CA SER A 39 8.36 -2.35 21.26
C SER A 39 8.35 -3.56 20.30
N GLY A 40 7.21 -3.83 19.67
CA GLY A 40 7.04 -4.92 18.72
C GLY A 40 7.37 -4.53 17.27
N SER A 41 6.96 -5.40 16.35
CA SER A 41 7.14 -5.19 14.92
C SER A 41 5.93 -4.47 14.34
N ASP A 42 6.03 -3.16 14.18
CA ASP A 42 4.90 -2.33 13.72
C ASP A 42 5.08 -1.89 12.27
N VAL A 43 3.97 -1.61 11.62
CA VAL A 43 3.93 -1.19 10.21
C VAL A 43 3.09 0.08 10.12
N GLY A 44 3.64 1.14 9.52
CA GLY A 44 2.84 2.28 9.07
C GLY A 44 2.23 1.95 7.72
N ASN A 45 0.90 1.93 7.64
CA ASN A 45 0.16 1.46 6.47
C ASN A 45 -0.26 2.61 5.56
N ASP A 46 -0.74 3.72 6.13
CA ASP A 46 -1.11 4.91 5.36
C ASP A 46 -1.04 6.17 6.22
N ILE A 47 -0.98 7.34 5.58
CA ILE A 47 -1.04 8.65 6.24
C ILE A 47 -1.89 9.61 5.41
N LYS A 48 -2.76 10.37 6.08
CA LYS A 48 -3.56 11.44 5.45
C LYS A 48 -3.42 12.73 6.23
N GLN A 49 -3.31 13.83 5.49
CA GLN A 49 -3.28 15.18 6.06
C GLN A 49 -4.69 15.71 6.27
N PHE A 50 -4.90 16.36 7.40
CA PHE A 50 -6.10 17.10 7.80
C PHE A 50 -5.70 18.54 8.17
N GLU A 51 -6.68 19.41 8.44
CA GLU A 51 -6.42 20.84 8.73
C GLU A 51 -5.48 21.04 9.94
N GLU A 52 -5.65 20.23 11.00
CA GLU A 52 -4.88 20.36 12.24
C GLU A 52 -3.70 19.38 12.37
N GLY A 53 -3.37 18.63 11.31
CA GLY A 53 -2.25 17.70 11.35
C GLY A 53 -2.43 16.49 10.44
N TYR A 54 -2.07 15.31 10.93
CA TYR A 54 -2.13 14.07 10.16
C TYR A 54 -2.74 12.94 10.98
N ILE A 55 -3.38 12.01 10.28
CA ILE A 55 -3.75 10.71 10.83
C ILE A 55 -2.85 9.68 10.15
N ILE A 56 -2.12 8.92 10.97
CA ILE A 56 -1.33 7.78 10.55
C ILE A 56 -2.11 6.52 10.90
N LEU A 57 -2.38 5.69 9.90
CA LEU A 57 -2.92 4.36 10.08
C LEU A 57 -1.76 3.37 10.18
N ALA A 58 -1.78 2.55 11.22
CA ALA A 58 -0.71 1.61 11.49
C ALA A 58 -1.24 0.27 12.01
N THR A 59 -0.49 -0.79 11.72
CA THR A 59 -0.60 -2.08 12.40
C THR A 59 0.41 -2.09 13.55
N VAL A 60 -0.07 -2.08 14.78
CA VAL A 60 0.75 -2.01 16.00
C VAL A 60 0.68 -3.32 16.78
N THR A 61 1.80 -3.74 17.33
CA THR A 61 1.91 -4.94 18.16
C THR A 61 1.59 -4.58 19.61
N SER A 62 0.61 -5.25 20.20
CA SER A 62 0.28 -5.16 21.63
C SER A 62 1.34 -5.84 22.51
N ASP A 63 1.28 -5.59 23.82
CA ASP A 63 2.19 -6.18 24.82
C ASP A 63 2.14 -7.72 24.88
N ILE A 64 1.03 -8.32 24.44
CA ILE A 64 0.85 -9.78 24.37
C ILE A 64 1.20 -10.37 23.00
N GLY A 65 1.64 -9.54 22.05
CA GLY A 65 2.10 -9.96 20.72
C GLY A 65 1.05 -9.93 19.61
N ASN A 66 -0.22 -9.63 19.93
CA ASN A 66 -1.28 -9.50 18.91
C ASN A 66 -1.10 -8.23 18.09
N LYS A 67 -1.56 -8.25 16.84
CA LYS A 67 -1.59 -7.09 15.93
C LYS A 67 -2.92 -6.36 16.03
N ASP A 68 -2.83 -5.03 16.08
CA ASP A 68 -3.97 -4.14 16.19
C ASP A 68 -3.95 -3.03 15.15
N ILE A 69 -5.13 -2.64 14.69
CA ILE A 69 -5.33 -1.48 13.82
C ILE A 69 -5.37 -0.24 14.70
N VAL A 70 -4.43 0.69 14.49
CA VAL A 70 -4.29 1.91 15.30
C VAL A 70 -4.28 3.14 14.42
N LEU A 71 -5.09 4.13 14.80
CA LEU A 71 -5.00 5.51 14.31
C LEU A 71 -4.14 6.32 15.25
N ILE A 72 -3.09 6.96 14.73
CA ILE A 72 -2.21 7.84 15.48
C ILE A 72 -2.43 9.25 14.96
N HIS A 73 -3.00 10.13 15.79
CA HIS A 73 -3.21 11.52 15.41
C HIS A 73 -2.01 12.34 15.85
N VAL A 74 -1.51 13.16 14.93
CA VAL A 74 -0.32 13.98 15.14
C VAL A 74 -0.58 15.41 14.68
N ASP A 75 0.02 16.38 15.35
CA ASP A 75 -0.05 17.78 14.93
C ASP A 75 0.73 18.03 13.63
N ASN A 76 0.66 19.26 13.11
CA ASN A 76 1.40 19.68 11.91
C ASN A 76 2.94 19.56 12.01
N ASN A 77 3.49 19.35 13.21
CA ASN A 77 4.92 19.12 13.45
C ASN A 77 5.23 17.65 13.78
N GLY A 78 4.25 16.75 13.63
CA GLY A 78 4.38 15.33 13.93
C GLY A 78 4.42 15.00 15.42
N ASN A 79 4.03 15.91 16.32
CA ASN A 79 3.90 15.53 17.73
C ASN A 79 2.61 14.74 17.91
N GLN A 80 2.70 13.55 18.52
CA GLN A 80 1.52 12.74 18.79
C GLN A 80 0.58 13.45 19.76
N ILE A 81 -0.69 13.54 19.38
CA ILE A 81 -1.77 14.12 20.18
C ILE A 81 -2.45 13.00 20.98
N ASN A 82 -2.85 11.93 20.30
CA ASN A 82 -3.46 10.72 20.86
C ASN A 82 -3.31 9.53 19.88
N ASN A 83 -3.85 8.37 20.27
CA ASN A 83 -4.09 7.24 19.37
C ASN A 83 -5.38 6.52 19.75
N ASP A 84 -5.98 5.85 18.76
CA ASP A 84 -7.19 5.05 18.90
C ASP A 84 -6.93 3.65 18.36
N THR A 85 -7.21 2.61 19.15
CA THR A 85 -7.13 1.21 18.71
C THR A 85 -8.52 0.75 18.27
N LEU A 86 -8.69 0.50 16.97
CA LEU A 86 -9.99 0.18 16.37
C LEU A 86 -10.37 -1.29 16.53
N SER A 87 -9.36 -2.18 16.60
CA SER A 87 -9.56 -3.63 16.65
C SER A 87 -9.91 -4.21 18.01
N SER A 88 -10.18 -3.38 19.03
CA SER A 88 -10.46 -3.85 20.41
C SER A 88 -11.72 -4.72 20.55
N ILE A 89 -12.52 -4.85 19.49
CA ILE A 89 -13.74 -5.66 19.43
C ILE A 89 -13.54 -7.11 19.00
N ARG A 90 -12.35 -7.52 18.54
CA ARG A 90 -12.07 -8.91 18.14
C ARG A 90 -10.71 -9.37 18.66
N GLU A 91 -10.72 -10.44 19.43
CA GLU A 91 -9.49 -11.12 19.86
C GLU A 91 -8.72 -11.59 18.60
N GLY A 92 -7.39 -11.63 18.58
CA GLY A 92 -6.61 -12.09 17.40
C GLY A 92 -5.78 -11.01 16.71
N ASN A 93 -5.28 -11.32 15.51
CA ASN A 93 -4.43 -10.42 14.74
C ASN A 93 -5.25 -9.59 13.74
N ASN A 94 -5.03 -8.28 13.76
CA ASN A 94 -5.75 -7.32 12.95
C ASN A 94 -4.74 -6.45 12.21
N TYR A 95 -4.94 -6.27 10.92
CA TYR A 95 -3.99 -5.63 10.02
C TYR A 95 -4.67 -4.45 9.33
N ALA A 96 -4.00 -3.31 9.37
CA ALA A 96 -4.48 -2.13 8.67
C ALA A 96 -4.08 -2.17 7.20
N SER A 97 -4.85 -1.55 6.31
CA SER A 97 -4.58 -1.56 4.87
C SER A 97 -4.51 -0.15 4.27
N GLU A 98 -5.60 0.63 4.33
CA GLU A 98 -5.67 1.94 3.66
C GLU A 98 -6.54 2.93 4.42
N LEU A 99 -6.19 4.23 4.36
CA LEU A 99 -7.06 5.34 4.72
C LEU A 99 -7.65 5.98 3.46
N LEU A 100 -8.97 6.16 3.43
CA LEU A 100 -9.66 6.88 2.35
C LEU A 100 -10.34 8.13 2.89
N LEU A 101 -10.02 9.30 2.33
CA LEU A 101 -10.79 10.51 2.60
C LEU A 101 -12.16 10.44 1.90
N THR A 102 -13.22 10.77 2.63
CA THR A 102 -14.59 10.77 2.11
C THR A 102 -15.02 12.18 1.67
N GLN A 103 -15.99 12.26 0.76
CA GLN A 103 -16.43 13.54 0.18
C GLN A 103 -17.07 14.49 1.20
N ASP A 104 -17.62 13.95 2.30
CA ASP A 104 -18.19 14.72 3.40
C ASP A 104 -17.13 15.27 4.37
N GLY A 105 -15.84 15.07 4.10
CA GLY A 105 -14.70 15.54 4.89
C GLY A 105 -14.28 14.57 6.02
N GLY A 106 -14.94 13.43 6.13
CA GLY A 106 -14.53 12.33 7.00
C GLY A 106 -13.45 11.46 6.37
N PHE A 107 -13.32 10.25 6.90
CA PHE A 107 -12.43 9.24 6.34
C PHE A 107 -12.91 7.82 6.65
N ILE A 108 -12.39 6.85 5.92
CA ILE A 108 -12.63 5.43 6.11
C ILE A 108 -11.30 4.74 6.40
N VAL A 109 -11.32 3.83 7.35
CA VAL A 109 -10.25 2.85 7.60
C VAL A 109 -10.65 1.54 6.94
N LEU A 110 -9.76 1.00 6.10
CA LEU A 110 -9.82 -0.37 5.62
C LEU A 110 -8.76 -1.19 6.35
N GLY A 111 -9.13 -2.40 6.75
CA GLY A 111 -8.21 -3.41 7.24
C GLY A 111 -8.77 -4.81 7.13
N THR A 112 -8.11 -5.74 7.81
CA THR A 112 -8.48 -7.15 7.89
C THR A 112 -8.41 -7.56 9.34
N VAL A 113 -9.46 -8.21 9.85
CA VAL A 113 -9.56 -8.66 11.24
C VAL A 113 -9.70 -10.17 11.30
N THR A 114 -9.17 -10.79 12.35
CA THR A 114 -9.37 -12.24 12.59
C THR A 114 -10.67 -12.45 13.39
N ASP A 115 -11.55 -13.33 12.94
CA ASP A 115 -12.64 -13.86 13.75
C ASP A 115 -12.12 -15.03 14.61
N THR A 116 -12.20 -14.91 15.93
CA THR A 116 -11.67 -15.95 16.84
C THR A 116 -12.51 -17.21 16.93
N LEU A 117 -13.76 -17.18 16.44
CA LEU A 117 -14.64 -18.34 16.52
C LEU A 117 -14.25 -19.41 15.50
N ASN A 118 -13.81 -19.00 14.31
CA ASN A 118 -13.40 -19.90 13.22
C ASN A 118 -11.93 -19.71 12.79
N ASN A 119 -11.22 -18.70 13.30
CA ASN A 119 -9.86 -18.33 12.92
C ASN A 119 -9.73 -17.95 11.43
N ASN A 120 -10.79 -17.41 10.85
CA ASN A 120 -10.79 -16.83 9.52
C ASN A 120 -10.55 -15.32 9.59
N THR A 121 -10.17 -14.72 8.46
CA THR A 121 -10.08 -13.28 8.34
C THR A 121 -11.26 -12.69 7.58
N ASP A 122 -11.72 -11.53 8.01
CA ASP A 122 -12.74 -10.75 7.29
C ASP A 122 -12.23 -9.34 7.00
N ILE A 123 -12.80 -8.69 5.98
CA ILE A 123 -12.56 -7.27 5.71
C ILE A 123 -13.20 -6.44 6.82
N TYR A 124 -12.39 -5.59 7.43
CA TYR A 124 -12.81 -4.57 8.38
C TYR A 124 -12.93 -3.22 7.70
N ILE A 125 -14.02 -2.52 7.94
CA ILE A 125 -14.20 -1.16 7.48
C ILE A 125 -14.90 -0.31 8.55
N GLU A 126 -14.32 0.85 8.85
CA GLU A 126 -14.95 1.84 9.73
C GLU A 126 -14.89 3.23 9.09
N LYS A 127 -16.05 3.88 9.00
CA LYS A 127 -16.16 5.27 8.55
C LYS A 127 -16.23 6.19 9.75
N PHE A 128 -15.48 7.27 9.67
CA PHE A 128 -15.46 8.37 10.62
C PHE A 128 -16.03 9.63 9.98
N LYS A 129 -16.65 10.46 10.82
CA LYS A 129 -17.11 11.81 10.47
C LYS A 129 -15.93 12.79 10.46
N PRO A 130 -16.09 14.00 9.91
CA PRO A 130 -15.04 15.03 9.94
C PRO A 130 -14.54 15.39 11.35
N ASP A 131 -15.37 15.19 12.38
CA ASP A 131 -15.01 15.42 13.79
C ASP A 131 -14.27 14.25 14.43
N GLY A 132 -13.94 13.20 13.67
CA GLY A 132 -13.25 11.99 14.14
C GLY A 132 -14.15 11.02 14.90
N THR A 133 -15.46 11.26 15.00
CA THR A 133 -16.38 10.30 15.61
C THR A 133 -16.78 9.19 14.63
N SER A 134 -16.92 7.96 15.14
CA SER A 134 -17.41 6.82 14.35
C SER A 134 -18.81 7.11 13.77
N ASP A 135 -18.97 6.85 12.48
CA ASP A 135 -20.22 6.97 11.74
C ASP A 135 -20.88 5.59 11.62
N TRP A 136 -20.15 4.65 11.03
CA TRP A 136 -20.54 3.25 10.94
C TRP A 136 -19.33 2.34 10.82
N GLU A 137 -19.51 1.08 11.21
CA GLU A 137 -18.53 0.00 11.16
C GLU A 137 -19.16 -1.22 10.49
N LYS A 138 -18.40 -1.94 9.67
CA LYS A 138 -18.83 -3.18 9.02
C LYS A 138 -17.70 -4.20 9.02
N ILE A 139 -18.13 -5.46 9.03
CA ILE A 139 -17.31 -6.62 8.73
C ILE A 139 -17.89 -7.24 7.46
N ILE A 140 -17.05 -7.46 6.46
CA ILE A 140 -17.44 -8.01 5.17
C ILE A 140 -16.61 -9.27 4.94
N GLY A 141 -17.30 -10.40 4.88
CA GLY A 141 -16.69 -11.69 4.64
C GLY A 141 -17.72 -12.81 4.65
N THR A 142 -17.22 -14.03 4.62
CA THR A 142 -17.95 -15.28 4.47
C THR A 142 -17.51 -16.30 5.53
N ASP A 143 -17.73 -17.59 5.28
CA ASP A 143 -17.22 -18.67 6.16
C ASP A 143 -15.76 -19.05 5.80
N ASP A 144 -15.11 -18.30 4.92
CA ASP A 144 -13.72 -18.47 4.50
C ASP A 144 -12.91 -17.17 4.76
N ASN A 145 -11.68 -17.05 4.24
CA ASN A 145 -10.86 -15.86 4.47
C ASN A 145 -11.08 -14.79 3.42
N GLU A 146 -11.33 -13.56 3.86
CA GLU A 146 -11.25 -12.34 3.06
C GLU A 146 -10.20 -11.39 3.60
N GLU A 147 -9.55 -10.67 2.67
CA GLU A 147 -8.58 -9.63 2.96
C GLU A 147 -8.87 -8.40 2.12
N GLY A 148 -8.87 -7.21 2.74
CA GLY A 148 -9.10 -5.94 2.05
C GLY A 148 -7.80 -5.19 1.93
N ARG A 149 -7.38 -4.80 0.72
CA ARG A 149 -6.09 -4.14 0.47
C ARG A 149 -6.21 -2.72 -0.04
N SER A 150 -7.22 -2.41 -0.83
CA SER A 150 -7.44 -1.06 -1.30
C SER A 150 -8.91 -0.68 -1.36
N ILE A 151 -9.21 0.58 -1.06
CA ILE A 151 -10.55 1.18 -1.13
C ILE A 151 -10.52 2.51 -1.87
N LYS A 152 -11.54 2.80 -2.69
CA LYS A 152 -11.71 4.08 -3.39
C LYS A 152 -13.15 4.57 -3.33
N ASN A 153 -13.32 5.90 -3.38
CA ASN A 153 -14.61 6.51 -3.66
C ASN A 153 -15.05 6.11 -5.06
N ALA A 154 -16.26 5.59 -5.19
CA ALA A 154 -16.90 5.30 -6.48
C ALA A 154 -17.96 6.38 -6.80
N ASN A 155 -18.62 6.30 -7.97
CA ASN A 155 -19.67 7.26 -8.34
C ASN A 155 -20.79 7.35 -7.30
N SER A 156 -21.14 6.20 -6.70
CA SER A 156 -21.91 6.09 -5.46
C SER A 156 -21.13 5.16 -4.53
N GLY A 157 -21.08 5.45 -3.23
CA GLY A 157 -20.40 4.62 -2.24
C GLY A 157 -18.93 4.35 -2.54
N TYR A 158 -18.51 3.12 -2.32
CA TYR A 158 -17.10 2.74 -2.26
C TYR A 158 -16.84 1.43 -3.00
N ILE A 159 -15.62 1.29 -3.54
CA ILE A 159 -15.14 0.04 -4.13
C ILE A 159 -13.92 -0.44 -3.34
N ILE A 160 -13.92 -1.72 -2.96
CA ILE A 160 -12.82 -2.37 -2.23
C ILE A 160 -12.26 -3.49 -3.10
N ALA A 161 -10.94 -3.61 -3.14
CA ALA A 161 -10.25 -4.74 -3.75
C ALA A 161 -9.33 -5.43 -2.73
N GLY A 162 -9.21 -6.75 -2.88
CA GLY A 162 -8.32 -7.59 -2.10
C GLY A 162 -8.37 -9.04 -2.57
N SER A 163 -8.54 -9.99 -1.65
CA SER A 163 -8.64 -11.42 -1.97
C SER A 163 -9.65 -12.16 -1.11
N THR A 164 -10.15 -13.30 -1.61
CA THR A 164 -11.04 -14.22 -0.90
C THR A 164 -10.61 -15.68 -1.15
N ASP A 165 -10.81 -16.54 -0.16
CA ASP A 165 -10.69 -18.01 -0.29
C ASP A 165 -12.06 -18.68 -0.55
N ALA A 166 -13.16 -17.92 -0.52
CA ALA A 166 -14.51 -18.43 -0.30
C ALA A 166 -15.21 -19.08 -1.48
N GLN A 167 -14.79 -18.77 -2.70
CA GLN A 167 -15.51 -19.24 -3.88
C GLN A 167 -14.75 -18.99 -5.18
N ASP A 168 -14.74 -20.06 -5.98
CA ASP A 168 -14.35 -20.18 -7.37
C ASP A 168 -14.66 -18.94 -8.25
N ALA A 169 -13.62 -18.25 -8.74
CA ALA A 169 -13.70 -17.22 -9.78
C ALA A 169 -14.10 -17.72 -11.20
N GLY A 170 -14.83 -18.83 -11.30
CA GLY A 170 -15.38 -19.38 -12.56
C GLY A 170 -14.50 -20.41 -13.26
N ASN A 171 -13.50 -20.97 -12.56
CA ASN A 171 -12.56 -22.00 -13.01
C ASN A 171 -12.97 -23.44 -12.62
N GLY A 172 -14.01 -23.65 -11.81
CA GLY A 172 -14.48 -24.95 -11.32
C GLY A 172 -13.75 -25.47 -10.07
N ASN A 173 -12.91 -24.66 -9.43
CA ASN A 173 -12.05 -25.01 -8.30
C ASN A 173 -12.55 -24.28 -7.04
N SER A 174 -13.09 -25.06 -6.11
CA SER A 174 -13.73 -24.54 -4.89
C SER A 174 -12.91 -24.77 -3.63
N GLU A 175 -11.61 -25.09 -3.73
CA GLU A 175 -10.80 -25.40 -2.55
C GLU A 175 -9.42 -24.72 -2.61
N GLY A 176 -9.26 -23.65 -1.81
CA GLY A 176 -7.99 -23.24 -1.21
C GLY A 176 -7.06 -22.37 -2.03
N THR A 177 -7.52 -21.75 -3.12
CA THR A 177 -6.75 -20.73 -3.86
C THR A 177 -7.37 -19.36 -3.68
N LYS A 178 -6.54 -18.36 -3.38
CA LYS A 178 -6.99 -16.96 -3.29
C LYS A 178 -7.47 -16.48 -4.64
N ASP A 179 -8.65 -15.88 -4.69
CA ASP A 179 -9.16 -15.15 -5.85
C ASP A 179 -9.20 -13.65 -5.54
N ILE A 180 -9.08 -12.80 -6.57
CA ILE A 180 -9.28 -11.35 -6.43
C ILE A 180 -10.72 -11.11 -6.00
N PHE A 181 -10.90 -10.39 -4.89
CA PHE A 181 -12.21 -10.03 -4.37
C PHE A 181 -12.50 -8.55 -4.58
N LEU A 182 -13.56 -8.24 -5.33
CA LEU A 182 -14.02 -6.88 -5.61
C LEU A 182 -15.38 -6.66 -4.95
N VAL A 183 -15.46 -5.70 -4.03
CA VAL A 183 -16.67 -5.42 -3.23
C VAL A 183 -17.15 -4.01 -3.47
N LYS A 184 -18.40 -3.86 -3.88
CA LYS A 184 -19.07 -2.57 -3.98
C LYS A 184 -19.95 -2.32 -2.77
N LEU A 185 -19.75 -1.17 -2.14
CA LEU A 185 -20.56 -0.69 -1.01
C LEU A 185 -21.39 0.53 -1.42
N ASP A 186 -22.55 0.69 -0.79
CA ASP A 186 -23.29 1.96 -0.78
C ASP A 186 -22.65 2.99 0.18
N ASP A 187 -23.17 4.22 0.21
CA ASP A 187 -22.63 5.30 1.06
C ASP A 187 -22.77 5.01 2.58
N THR A 188 -23.63 4.05 2.94
CA THR A 188 -23.88 3.60 4.32
C THR A 188 -23.11 2.32 4.69
N GLY A 189 -22.21 1.89 3.80
CA GLY A 189 -21.35 0.72 3.99
C GLY A 189 -22.06 -0.62 3.79
N ASN A 190 -23.26 -0.67 3.22
CA ASN A 190 -23.87 -1.97 2.89
C ASN A 190 -23.35 -2.48 1.55
N THR A 191 -23.10 -3.79 1.48
CA THR A 191 -22.69 -4.45 0.24
C THR A 191 -23.80 -4.42 -0.79
N GLU A 192 -23.51 -3.81 -1.94
CA GLU A 192 -24.39 -3.83 -3.12
C GLU A 192 -24.13 -5.08 -3.97
N TRP A 193 -22.86 -5.40 -4.19
CA TRP A 193 -22.43 -6.60 -4.90
C TRP A 193 -20.97 -6.96 -4.57
N THR A 194 -20.63 -8.21 -4.86
CA THR A 194 -19.28 -8.78 -4.78
C THR A 194 -18.99 -9.54 -6.06
N GLU A 195 -17.77 -9.42 -6.57
CA GLU A 195 -17.29 -10.16 -7.74
C GLU A 195 -15.93 -10.78 -7.46
N ASN A 196 -15.74 -12.01 -7.93
CA ASN A 196 -14.49 -12.75 -7.80
C ASN A 196 -13.82 -12.86 -9.17
N HIS A 197 -12.51 -12.64 -9.23
CA HIS A 197 -11.72 -12.70 -10.45
C HIS A 197 -10.44 -13.49 -10.23
N GLY A 198 -10.02 -14.26 -11.22
CA GLY A 198 -8.89 -15.15 -11.07
C GLY A 198 -8.97 -16.34 -12.00
N GLY A 199 -8.05 -17.27 -11.81
CA GLY A 199 -7.98 -18.53 -12.52
C GLY A 199 -7.58 -19.65 -11.57
N ALA A 200 -7.00 -20.74 -12.08
CA ALA A 200 -6.86 -21.98 -11.30
C ALA A 200 -5.81 -21.95 -10.17
N GLY A 201 -5.02 -20.87 -10.08
CA GLY A 201 -3.99 -20.63 -9.08
C GLY A 201 -4.38 -19.51 -8.11
N GLU A 202 -3.39 -18.87 -7.49
CA GLU A 202 -3.61 -17.73 -6.60
C GLU A 202 -3.62 -16.41 -7.36
N ASP A 203 -4.62 -15.59 -7.07
CA ASP A 203 -4.88 -14.28 -7.63
C ASP A 203 -5.27 -13.32 -6.49
N PHE A 204 -4.60 -12.18 -6.38
CA PHE A 204 -4.97 -11.17 -5.39
C PHE A 204 -4.72 -9.77 -5.89
N ALA A 205 -5.61 -8.83 -5.54
CA ALA A 205 -5.47 -7.43 -5.91
C ALA A 205 -4.81 -6.64 -4.78
N ASN A 206 -3.82 -5.82 -5.14
CA ASN A 206 -3.14 -4.91 -4.20
C ASN A 206 -3.70 -3.49 -4.29
N GLN A 207 -4.15 -3.06 -5.47
CA GLN A 207 -4.77 -1.75 -5.64
C GLN A 207 -5.92 -1.79 -6.64
N VAL A 208 -6.93 -0.97 -6.39
CA VAL A 208 -7.99 -0.62 -7.34
C VAL A 208 -8.02 0.88 -7.58
N ILE A 209 -8.34 1.28 -8.82
CA ILE A 209 -8.72 2.64 -9.18
C ILE A 209 -10.06 2.64 -9.93
N VAL A 210 -10.79 3.74 -9.84
CA VAL A 210 -12.00 3.97 -10.62
C VAL A 210 -11.62 4.61 -11.94
N ILE A 211 -12.10 4.02 -13.05
CA ILE A 211 -11.89 4.52 -14.41
C ILE A 211 -13.25 4.83 -15.06
N SER A 212 -13.24 5.51 -16.20
CA SER A 212 -14.48 5.95 -16.86
C SER A 212 -15.40 4.80 -17.29
N THR A 213 -14.85 3.59 -17.51
CA THR A 213 -15.59 2.40 -17.97
C THR A 213 -15.93 1.42 -16.85
N GLY A 214 -15.42 1.63 -15.64
CA GLY A 214 -15.52 0.67 -14.54
C GLY A 214 -14.35 0.76 -13.59
N TYR A 215 -13.67 -0.35 -13.35
CA TYR A 215 -12.56 -0.44 -12.41
C TYR A 215 -11.31 -1.02 -13.07
N LEU A 216 -10.14 -0.58 -12.59
CA LEU A 216 -8.87 -1.14 -12.99
C LEU A 216 -8.12 -1.57 -11.73
N LEU A 217 -7.66 -2.82 -11.73
CA LEU A 217 -6.98 -3.45 -10.61
C LEU A 217 -5.56 -3.83 -11.02
N VAL A 218 -4.65 -3.80 -10.05
CA VAL A 218 -3.32 -4.40 -10.16
C VAL A 218 -3.09 -5.34 -8.99
N GLY A 219 -2.40 -6.44 -9.25
CA GLY A 219 -2.14 -7.46 -8.26
C GLY A 219 -1.06 -8.43 -8.69
N THR A 220 -1.10 -9.62 -8.09
CA THR A 220 -0.23 -10.74 -8.48
C THR A 220 -1.09 -11.96 -8.78
N SER A 221 -0.66 -12.75 -9.76
CA SER A 221 -1.33 -13.97 -10.20
C SER A 221 -0.32 -15.03 -10.65
N ASN A 222 -0.54 -16.30 -10.29
CA ASN A 222 0.07 -17.45 -10.97
C ASN A 222 -0.91 -18.27 -11.80
N SER A 223 -2.14 -17.76 -11.97
CA SER A 223 -3.19 -18.36 -12.78
C SER A 223 -3.04 -18.11 -14.28
N PHE A 224 -2.41 -17.00 -14.64
CA PHE A 224 -2.28 -16.53 -16.02
C PHE A 224 -0.83 -16.26 -16.38
N ASN A 225 -0.49 -16.50 -17.64
CA ASN A 225 0.85 -16.26 -18.18
C ASN A 225 0.74 -15.86 -19.66
N GLU A 226 1.16 -14.65 -19.99
CA GLU A 226 1.45 -14.28 -21.38
C GLU A 226 2.69 -15.04 -21.88
N PRO A 227 2.87 -15.22 -23.20
CA PRO A 227 4.01 -15.97 -23.74
C PRO A 227 5.36 -15.48 -23.21
N GLY A 228 6.11 -16.38 -22.55
CA GLY A 228 7.42 -16.09 -21.96
C GLY A 228 7.39 -15.76 -20.47
N GLN A 229 6.21 -15.79 -19.85
CA GLN A 229 6.02 -15.67 -18.40
C GLN A 229 5.98 -17.05 -17.73
N ASP A 230 6.42 -17.11 -16.48
CA ASP A 230 6.33 -18.27 -15.60
C ASP A 230 6.16 -17.78 -14.15
N ARG A 231 5.62 -18.64 -13.27
CA ARG A 231 5.40 -18.34 -11.84
C ARG A 231 4.40 -17.20 -11.59
N ASP A 232 4.62 -16.43 -10.52
CA ASP A 232 3.81 -15.27 -10.15
C ASP A 232 4.11 -14.10 -11.09
N ASN A 233 3.05 -13.45 -11.60
CA ASN A 233 3.15 -12.30 -12.49
C ASN A 233 2.31 -11.14 -11.98
N ILE A 234 2.67 -9.92 -12.40
CA ILE A 234 1.79 -8.77 -12.22
C ILE A 234 0.53 -9.03 -13.04
N ILE A 235 -0.64 -9.04 -12.41
CA ILE A 235 -1.91 -9.08 -13.12
C ILE A 235 -2.54 -7.70 -13.14
N VAL A 236 -3.08 -7.31 -14.29
CA VAL A 236 -3.93 -6.14 -14.45
C VAL A 236 -5.31 -6.62 -14.90
N VAL A 237 -6.34 -6.18 -14.18
CA VAL A 237 -7.73 -6.55 -14.44
C VAL A 237 -8.54 -5.30 -14.71
N GLN A 238 -9.13 -5.19 -15.89
CA GLN A 238 -10.09 -4.15 -16.21
C GLN A 238 -11.50 -4.73 -16.19
N THR A 239 -12.40 -4.10 -15.45
CA THR A 239 -13.79 -4.54 -15.31
C THR A 239 -14.76 -3.46 -15.78
N ASN A 240 -16.02 -3.86 -15.98
CA ASN A 240 -17.10 -2.90 -16.18
C ASN A 240 -17.54 -2.27 -14.84
N GLN A 241 -18.47 -1.30 -14.89
CA GLN A 241 -18.97 -0.59 -13.70
C GLN A 241 -19.71 -1.46 -12.65
N TYR A 242 -20.01 -2.72 -12.98
CA TYR A 242 -20.63 -3.70 -12.09
C TYR A 242 -19.62 -4.74 -11.60
N GLY A 243 -18.32 -4.54 -11.83
CA GLY A 243 -17.26 -5.49 -11.50
C GLY A 243 -17.14 -6.67 -12.46
N GLY A 244 -18.14 -6.97 -13.28
CA GLY A 244 -18.09 -8.09 -14.22
C GLY A 244 -17.34 -7.82 -15.54
N SER A 245 -17.40 -8.81 -16.43
CA SER A 245 -16.75 -8.82 -17.76
C SER A 245 -15.26 -8.46 -17.73
N PRO A 246 -14.45 -9.18 -16.93
CA PRO A 246 -13.05 -8.84 -16.74
C PRO A 246 -12.25 -9.09 -18.03
N ASP A 247 -11.41 -8.11 -18.38
CA ASP A 247 -10.32 -8.25 -19.33
C ASP A 247 -9.00 -8.29 -18.55
N TYR A 248 -8.17 -9.27 -18.85
CA TYR A 248 -6.96 -9.61 -18.10
C TYR A 248 -5.73 -9.48 -18.98
N ILE A 249 -4.65 -8.94 -18.42
CA ILE A 249 -3.31 -9.09 -18.97
C ILE A 249 -2.31 -9.28 -17.83
N THR A 250 -1.30 -10.12 -18.05
CA THR A 250 -0.19 -10.27 -17.10
C THR A 250 1.09 -9.67 -17.65
N TYR A 251 1.88 -9.09 -16.74
CA TYR A 251 3.21 -8.56 -16.99
C TYR A 251 4.23 -9.28 -16.13
N GLY A 252 5.20 -9.89 -16.76
CA GLY A 252 6.13 -10.76 -16.08
C GLY A 252 7.29 -11.23 -16.95
N ALA A 253 8.18 -12.00 -16.34
CA ALA A 253 9.25 -12.75 -16.99
C ALA A 253 9.27 -14.19 -16.43
N GLY A 254 10.44 -14.84 -16.41
CA GLY A 254 10.58 -16.21 -15.87
C GLY A 254 10.76 -16.30 -14.35
N ASN A 255 10.75 -15.17 -13.64
CA ASN A 255 10.85 -15.09 -12.18
C ASN A 255 9.55 -14.48 -11.63
N ASN A 256 9.39 -14.49 -10.30
CA ASN A 256 8.22 -13.89 -9.66
C ASN A 256 8.20 -12.37 -9.86
N ASP A 257 7.08 -11.87 -10.36
CA ASP A 257 6.75 -10.47 -10.58
C ASP A 257 5.52 -10.11 -9.74
N TYR A 258 5.59 -9.04 -8.95
CA TYR A 258 4.54 -8.64 -8.01
C TYR A 258 3.99 -7.25 -8.33
N GLY A 259 2.69 -7.14 -8.59
CA GLY A 259 2.06 -5.86 -8.92
C GLY A 259 1.68 -5.10 -7.66
N THR A 260 2.07 -3.85 -7.52
CA THR A 260 1.89 -3.10 -6.26
C THR A 260 1.05 -1.85 -6.42
N SER A 261 1.23 -1.11 -7.52
CA SER A 261 0.57 0.18 -7.68
C SER A 261 0.18 0.48 -9.12
N LEU A 262 -0.85 1.30 -9.25
CA LEU A 262 -1.54 1.65 -10.47
C LEU A 262 -1.96 3.11 -10.39
N LEU A 263 -1.60 3.88 -11.42
CA LEU A 263 -1.94 5.30 -11.52
C LEU A 263 -2.51 5.59 -12.90
N THR A 264 -3.49 6.50 -12.98
CA THR A 264 -3.84 7.13 -14.25
C THR A 264 -2.72 8.06 -14.69
N ALA A 265 -2.37 8.02 -15.97
CA ALA A 265 -1.31 8.83 -16.52
C ALA A 265 -1.86 10.09 -17.22
N GLU A 266 -1.08 11.17 -17.22
CA GLU A 266 -1.43 12.35 -18.01
C GLU A 266 -1.47 11.99 -19.50
N GLY A 267 -2.51 12.45 -20.19
CA GLY A 267 -2.70 12.15 -21.61
C GLY A 267 -3.38 10.83 -21.93
N GLY A 268 -3.89 10.09 -20.92
CA GLY A 268 -4.65 8.85 -21.08
C GLY A 268 -3.83 7.59 -20.76
N GLY A 269 -4.47 6.47 -20.48
CA GLY A 269 -3.85 5.21 -20.07
C GLY A 269 -3.28 5.21 -18.65
N TYR A 270 -2.43 4.22 -18.36
CA TYR A 270 -2.07 3.86 -16.98
C TYR A 270 -0.58 3.60 -16.79
N LEU A 271 -0.09 3.89 -15.59
CA LEU A 271 1.23 3.49 -15.10
C LEU A 271 1.04 2.37 -14.07
N ILE A 272 1.64 1.22 -14.34
CA ILE A 272 1.65 0.04 -13.48
C ILE A 272 3.05 -0.09 -12.88
N ILE A 273 3.12 -0.23 -11.57
CA ILE A 273 4.35 -0.40 -10.82
C ILE A 273 4.30 -1.75 -10.10
N GLY A 274 5.43 -2.44 -10.11
CA GLY A 274 5.61 -3.71 -9.41
C GLY A 274 7.07 -3.96 -9.09
N THR A 275 7.35 -5.17 -8.60
CA THR A 275 8.70 -5.66 -8.39
C THR A 275 8.94 -6.94 -9.17
N VAL A 276 10.18 -7.20 -9.53
CA VAL A 276 10.61 -8.45 -10.14
C VAL A 276 11.72 -9.05 -9.29
N GLU A 277 11.57 -10.33 -8.95
CA GLU A 277 12.59 -11.06 -8.20
C GLU A 277 13.78 -11.38 -9.12
N ASN A 278 15.00 -11.07 -8.64
CA ASN A 278 16.20 -11.40 -9.38
C ASN A 278 16.52 -12.89 -9.25
N SER A 279 16.99 -13.50 -10.33
CA SER A 279 17.40 -14.92 -10.33
C SER A 279 18.70 -15.19 -9.55
N VAL A 280 19.38 -14.13 -9.10
CA VAL A 280 20.64 -14.21 -8.36
C VAL A 280 20.57 -13.31 -7.12
N GLY A 281 20.31 -13.93 -5.96
CA GLY A 281 20.23 -13.28 -4.64
C GLY A 281 18.84 -12.78 -4.26
N ASP A 282 18.63 -12.44 -2.98
CA ASP A 282 17.33 -12.03 -2.40
C ASP A 282 16.95 -10.57 -2.71
N ASN A 283 17.32 -10.07 -3.90
CA ASN A 283 17.05 -8.69 -4.30
C ASN A 283 15.91 -8.65 -5.33
N SER A 284 15.09 -7.61 -5.27
CA SER A 284 14.08 -7.31 -6.29
C SER A 284 14.42 -6.02 -7.04
N ASN A 285 14.09 -5.95 -8.33
CA ASN A 285 14.11 -4.71 -9.10
C ASN A 285 12.70 -4.13 -9.16
N ILE A 286 12.59 -2.84 -9.46
CA ILE A 286 11.32 -2.17 -9.72
C ILE A 286 10.97 -2.36 -11.18
N ARG A 287 9.76 -2.81 -11.47
CA ARG A 287 9.20 -2.81 -12.82
C ARG A 287 8.19 -1.68 -12.95
N ALA A 288 8.31 -0.91 -14.02
CA ALA A 288 7.35 0.14 -14.37
C ALA A 288 6.86 -0.08 -15.80
N ILE A 289 5.55 -0.12 -15.99
CA ILE A 289 4.92 -0.37 -17.29
C ILE A 289 3.93 0.76 -17.57
N ARG A 290 4.02 1.34 -18.75
CA ARG A 290 3.09 2.36 -19.25
C ARG A 290 2.27 1.78 -20.38
N VAL A 291 0.96 1.85 -20.24
CA VAL A 291 -0.02 1.31 -21.21
C VAL A 291 -0.99 2.39 -21.63
N GLU A 292 -1.63 2.26 -22.79
CA GLU A 292 -2.77 3.10 -23.19
C GLU A 292 -4.05 2.75 -22.38
N ASP A 293 -5.20 3.34 -22.74
CA ASP A 293 -6.49 3.00 -22.10
C ASP A 293 -6.88 1.53 -22.34
N ASP A 294 -6.45 0.98 -23.47
CA ASP A 294 -6.42 -0.45 -23.74
C ASP A 294 -5.17 -1.03 -23.07
N ILE A 295 -5.39 -1.82 -22.02
CA ILE A 295 -4.35 -2.39 -21.16
C ILE A 295 -3.41 -3.34 -21.91
N HIS A 296 -3.75 -3.77 -23.12
CA HIS A 296 -2.89 -4.61 -23.97
C HIS A 296 -1.89 -3.80 -24.79
N ASN A 297 -2.10 -2.49 -24.93
CA ASN A 297 -1.26 -1.60 -25.73
C ASN A 297 -0.16 -0.96 -24.87
N ILE A 298 0.98 -1.64 -24.80
CA ILE A 298 2.16 -1.20 -24.06
C ILE A 298 2.85 -0.05 -24.81
N ILE A 299 3.02 1.09 -24.14
CA ILE A 299 3.84 2.21 -24.61
C ILE A 299 5.31 1.94 -24.28
N TRP A 300 5.61 1.56 -23.04
CA TRP A 300 6.94 1.11 -22.60
C TRP A 300 6.86 0.22 -21.35
N ASN A 301 7.89 -0.60 -21.13
CA ASN A 301 8.05 -1.49 -19.97
C ASN A 301 9.53 -1.50 -19.60
N GLU A 302 9.86 -1.02 -18.40
CA GLU A 302 11.22 -0.78 -17.95
C GLU A 302 11.46 -1.39 -16.56
N GLU A 303 12.69 -1.84 -16.34
CA GLU A 303 13.16 -2.42 -15.08
C GLU A 303 14.31 -1.60 -14.49
N TYR A 304 14.24 -1.35 -13.19
CA TYR A 304 15.19 -0.51 -12.46
C TYR A 304 15.74 -1.25 -11.24
N GLU A 305 17.06 -1.37 -11.13
CA GLU A 305 17.69 -1.96 -9.95
C GLU A 305 17.34 -1.15 -8.69
N ALA A 306 16.86 -1.84 -7.64
CA ALA A 306 16.46 -1.17 -6.39
C ALA A 306 17.61 -0.39 -5.73
N ASN A 307 18.87 -0.82 -5.92
CA ASN A 307 20.05 -0.12 -5.41
C ASN A 307 20.32 1.23 -6.12
N VAL A 308 19.77 1.45 -7.31
CA VAL A 308 19.90 2.70 -8.07
C VAL A 308 18.83 3.72 -7.65
N ALA A 309 17.74 3.28 -7.02
CA ALA A 309 16.66 4.16 -6.52
C ALA A 309 17.00 4.88 -5.21
N LEU A 310 17.93 4.35 -4.39
CA LEU A 310 18.34 4.95 -3.11
C LEU A 310 19.53 5.93 -3.22
N GLY A 311 20.13 6.05 -4.40
CA GLY A 311 21.17 7.04 -4.70
C GLY A 311 20.60 8.27 -5.41
N ASN A 312 19.98 9.19 -4.68
CA ASN A 312 19.51 10.50 -5.17
C ASN A 312 18.53 10.51 -6.37
N LYS A 313 17.93 9.37 -6.75
CA LYS A 313 16.92 9.30 -7.80
C LYS A 313 15.54 9.04 -7.19
N VAL A 314 14.96 10.07 -6.60
CA VAL A 314 13.50 10.12 -6.45
C VAL A 314 12.93 10.06 -7.87
N ILE A 315 12.18 9.00 -8.19
CA ILE A 315 11.41 8.93 -9.43
C ILE A 315 10.29 9.97 -9.30
N LYS A 316 10.57 11.21 -9.67
CA LYS A 316 9.55 12.24 -9.86
C LYS A 316 8.92 12.01 -11.23
N TYR A 317 7.70 11.48 -11.26
CA TYR A 317 6.87 11.52 -12.45
C TYR A 317 6.54 12.99 -12.76
N ASN A 318 7.18 13.54 -13.79
CA ASN A 318 6.85 14.87 -14.29
C ASN A 318 5.76 14.70 -15.34
N HIS A 319 4.57 15.19 -15.01
CA HIS A 319 3.29 15.01 -15.72
C HIS A 319 3.40 15.24 -17.25
N SER A 320 4.35 16.07 -17.71
CA SER A 320 4.42 16.57 -19.10
C SER A 320 5.29 15.80 -20.13
N SER A 321 5.98 14.68 -19.82
CA SER A 321 6.92 14.05 -20.79
C SER A 321 6.48 12.67 -21.29
N THR A 322 6.41 12.51 -22.61
CA THR A 322 6.09 11.24 -23.32
C THR A 322 7.32 10.44 -23.76
N ASN A 323 8.53 10.73 -23.24
CA ASN A 323 9.78 10.10 -23.71
C ASN A 323 10.65 9.60 -22.53
N PRO A 324 10.99 8.30 -22.45
CA PRO A 324 11.72 7.70 -21.31
C PRO A 324 13.16 8.20 -21.13
N LYS A 325 13.74 8.95 -22.09
CA LYS A 325 15.07 9.56 -21.93
C LYS A 325 15.09 10.88 -21.15
N ASP A 326 13.92 11.48 -20.89
CA ASP A 326 13.83 12.72 -20.10
C ASP A 326 13.83 12.49 -18.58
N PHE A 327 13.88 11.24 -18.11
CA PHE A 327 14.17 10.93 -16.70
C PHE A 327 15.60 11.31 -16.27
N ASN A 328 16.51 11.58 -17.21
CA ASN A 328 17.83 12.16 -16.93
C ASN A 328 17.85 13.71 -16.97
N SER A 329 16.72 14.38 -17.25
CA SER A 329 16.62 15.85 -17.27
C SER A 329 16.12 16.46 -15.95
N LEU A 330 15.94 15.65 -14.91
CA LEU A 330 15.60 16.07 -13.55
C LEU A 330 16.81 15.99 -12.59
N LEU A 331 18.00 16.28 -13.11
CA LEU A 331 19.20 16.53 -12.32
C LEU A 331 19.34 18.04 -12.10
N ILE A 332 18.99 18.52 -10.90
CA ILE A 332 19.64 19.70 -10.32
C ILE A 332 20.78 19.15 -9.42
N PRO A 333 21.98 19.78 -9.40
CA PRO A 333 23.16 19.24 -8.71
C PRO A 333 22.94 18.84 -7.25
#